data_AF-A0A7S1DF02-F1
#
_entry.id   AF-A0A7S1DF02-F1
#
_cell.length_a   1.000
_cell.length_b   1.000
_cell.length_c   1.000
_cell.angle_alpha   90.00
_cell.angle_beta   90.00
_cell.angle_gamma   90.00
#
_symmetry.space_group_name_H-M   'P 1'
#
loop_
_entity.id
_entity.type
_entity.pdbx_description
1 polymer ?
#
loop_
_entity_poly.entity_id
_entity_poly.type
_entity_poly.pdbx_seq_one_letter_code
_entity_poly.pdbx_strand_id
1 'polypeptide(L)'
;ESFKSQREEGFFTIPLEVKHKRSILESLDLFVEGETLDGDNKYYCEEANRKVDALKRLCVSRLPAVLILHLKRFEFDFDAMKKVKVNDSCEFPLTLDMDPYTLGGIERRERAAAAAARRGQDPAKASAQVESDPESLFELAGVLVHTGTADSGHYYSYIADRSGGVGGWLSLNDACVERFDPGGIPQACYGGVDLVPSADPTFPPDQVARQHSAYMLFYERVGARSARPPPPPGGGRVPREVMEKVQAENAAFLKDKRLFDPHYFSFLLRL
;
A
#
# COMPACT_ATOMS: atom_id res chain seq x y z
N GLU A 1 -23.13 -10.13 -31.66
CA GLU A 1 -21.75 -9.62 -31.59
C GLU A 1 -21.46 -9.19 -30.15
N SER A 2 -20.26 -9.44 -29.64
CA SER A 2 -19.84 -8.97 -28.31
C SER A 2 -19.12 -7.63 -28.48
N PHE A 3 -19.69 -6.58 -27.90
CA PHE A 3 -19.12 -5.24 -27.95
C PHE A 3 -18.13 -5.06 -26.79
N LYS A 4 -16.89 -4.60 -27.05
CA LYS A 4 -15.86 -4.34 -26.03
C LYS A 4 -15.40 -2.89 -26.15
N SER A 5 -15.64 -2.10 -25.12
CA SER A 5 -15.09 -0.74 -24.98
C SER A 5 -13.98 -0.75 -23.92
N GLN A 6 -12.91 0.02 -24.14
CA GLN A 6 -11.77 0.14 -23.23
C GLN A 6 -11.41 1.61 -23.05
N ARG A 7 -11.09 2.00 -21.82
CA ARG A 7 -10.65 3.35 -21.46
C ARG A 7 -9.46 3.25 -20.52
N GLU A 8 -8.35 3.85 -20.90
CA GLU A 8 -7.14 3.90 -20.06
C GLU A 8 -7.14 5.14 -19.17
N GLU A 9 -6.76 4.96 -17.91
CA GLU A 9 -6.64 6.03 -16.93
C GLU A 9 -5.35 5.86 -16.13
N GLY A 10 -4.67 6.97 -15.84
CA GLY A 10 -3.46 6.98 -15.01
C GLY A 10 -3.80 6.84 -13.53
N PHE A 11 -2.95 6.15 -12.77
CA PHE A 11 -3.11 5.99 -11.33
C PHE A 11 -1.79 6.18 -10.59
N PHE A 12 -1.88 6.60 -9.33
CA PHE A 12 -0.76 6.63 -8.39
C PHE A 12 -0.87 5.55 -7.32
N THR A 13 -2.10 5.23 -6.93
CA THR A 13 -2.40 4.26 -5.86
C THR A 13 -3.56 3.37 -6.28
N ILE A 14 -3.52 2.09 -5.91
CA ILE A 14 -4.68 1.19 -6.02
C ILE A 14 -5.39 1.17 -4.66
N PRO A 15 -6.64 1.68 -4.58
CA PRO A 15 -7.41 1.62 -3.35
C PRO A 15 -8.00 0.21 -3.15
N LEU A 16 -7.72 -0.41 -2.02
CA LEU A 16 -8.16 -1.74 -1.67
C LEU A 16 -9.15 -1.71 -0.51
N GLU A 17 -10.27 -2.41 -0.67
CA GLU A 17 -11.25 -2.62 0.40
C GLU A 17 -10.70 -3.60 1.42
N VAL A 18 -10.70 -3.22 2.70
CA VAL A 18 -10.14 -4.03 3.79
C VAL A 18 -11.23 -4.69 4.62
N LYS A 19 -12.38 -4.04 4.76
CA LYS A 19 -13.48 -4.53 5.58
C LYS A 19 -13.94 -5.90 5.10
N HIS A 20 -13.98 -6.87 6.00
CA HIS A 20 -14.35 -8.26 5.70
C HIS A 20 -13.43 -8.96 4.67
N LYS A 21 -12.19 -8.50 4.47
CA LYS A 21 -11.17 -9.15 3.64
C LYS A 21 -10.01 -9.62 4.49
N ARG A 22 -9.66 -10.90 4.38
CA ARG A 22 -8.58 -11.50 5.19
C ARG A 22 -7.21 -11.08 4.72
N SER A 23 -7.05 -10.80 3.44
CA SER A 23 -5.78 -10.39 2.85
C SER A 23 -5.98 -9.41 1.71
N ILE A 24 -4.91 -8.69 1.35
CA ILE A 24 -4.91 -7.81 0.19
C ILE A 24 -5.13 -8.57 -1.13
N LEU A 25 -4.88 -9.88 -1.16
CA LEU A 25 -5.13 -10.70 -2.34
C LEU A 25 -6.64 -10.80 -2.60
N GLU A 26 -7.45 -11.04 -1.56
CA GLU A 26 -8.91 -11.01 -1.68
C GLU A 26 -9.43 -9.62 -2.10
N SER A 27 -8.76 -8.55 -1.64
CA SER A 27 -9.09 -7.18 -2.04
C SER A 27 -8.73 -6.88 -3.49
N LEU A 28 -7.61 -7.45 -3.99
CA LEU A 28 -7.18 -7.33 -5.38
C LEU A 28 -8.07 -8.17 -6.32
N ASP A 29 -8.50 -9.35 -5.87
CA ASP A 29 -9.49 -10.17 -6.58
C ASP A 29 -10.79 -9.39 -6.76
N LEU A 30 -11.28 -8.76 -5.68
CA LEU A 30 -12.46 -7.87 -5.73
C LEU A 30 -12.23 -6.66 -6.63
N PHE A 31 -11.02 -6.09 -6.64
CA PHE A 31 -10.69 -4.93 -7.47
C PHE A 31 -10.81 -5.22 -8.98
N VAL A 32 -10.46 -6.44 -9.40
CA VAL A 32 -10.60 -6.90 -10.80
C VAL A 32 -11.87 -7.70 -11.06
N GLU A 33 -12.73 -7.84 -10.05
CA GLU A 33 -14.03 -8.46 -10.21
C GLU A 33 -14.89 -7.59 -11.15
N GLY A 34 -15.61 -8.25 -12.06
CA GLY A 34 -16.49 -7.55 -12.98
C GLY A 34 -17.81 -7.21 -12.30
N GLU A 35 -18.25 -5.96 -12.45
CA GLU A 35 -19.57 -5.50 -12.03
C GLU A 35 -20.54 -5.62 -13.21
N THR A 36 -21.68 -6.28 -12.98
CA THR A 36 -22.77 -6.34 -13.97
C THR A 36 -23.56 -5.04 -13.95
N LEU A 37 -23.59 -4.36 -15.10
CA LEU A 37 -24.40 -3.18 -15.34
C LEU A 37 -25.75 -3.63 -15.94
N ASP A 38 -26.75 -3.85 -15.08
CA ASP A 38 -28.10 -4.28 -15.46
C ASP A 38 -29.19 -3.38 -14.88
N GLY A 39 -30.46 -3.75 -15.09
CA GLY A 39 -31.63 -3.01 -14.56
C GLY A 39 -31.65 -1.54 -14.97
N ASP A 40 -31.68 -0.66 -13.98
CA ASP A 40 -31.64 0.81 -14.17
C ASP A 40 -30.23 1.32 -14.50
N ASN A 41 -29.18 0.56 -14.15
CA ASN A 41 -27.76 0.88 -14.30
C ASN A 41 -27.14 0.35 -15.61
N LYS A 42 -27.95 -0.08 -16.57
CA LYS A 42 -27.48 -0.59 -17.87
C LYS A 42 -26.55 0.38 -18.59
N TYR A 43 -25.53 -0.17 -19.24
CA TYR A 43 -24.58 0.58 -20.05
C TYR A 43 -25.24 1.10 -21.33
N TYR A 44 -25.09 2.38 -21.63
CA TYR A 44 -25.53 2.94 -22.91
C TYR A 44 -24.43 2.71 -23.96
N CYS A 45 -24.70 1.84 -24.93
CA CYS A 45 -23.80 1.58 -26.03
C CYS A 45 -24.11 2.55 -27.17
N GLU A 46 -23.15 3.43 -27.48
CA GLU A 46 -23.29 4.44 -28.55
C GLU A 46 -23.44 3.80 -29.94
N GLU A 47 -22.69 2.73 -30.22
CA GLU A 47 -22.76 2.02 -31.51
C GLU A 47 -24.11 1.32 -31.74
N ALA A 48 -24.68 0.74 -30.68
CA ALA A 48 -25.99 0.11 -30.73
C ALA A 48 -27.15 1.10 -30.49
N ASN A 49 -26.84 2.35 -30.16
CA ASN A 49 -27.75 3.43 -29.78
C ASN A 49 -28.84 2.98 -28.77
N ARG A 50 -28.47 2.15 -27.78
CA ARG A 50 -29.40 1.59 -26.78
C ARG A 50 -28.70 1.19 -25.49
N LYS A 51 -29.48 1.08 -24.40
CA LYS A 51 -29.01 0.48 -23.14
C LYS A 51 -28.89 -1.04 -23.28
N VAL A 52 -27.75 -1.58 -22.88
CA VAL A 52 -27.41 -3.01 -22.91
C VAL A 52 -26.88 -3.45 -21.57
N ASP A 53 -27.10 -4.71 -21.24
CA ASP A 53 -26.44 -5.32 -20.10
C ASP A 53 -24.95 -5.47 -20.44
N ALA A 54 -24.07 -5.06 -19.53
CA ALA A 54 -22.63 -5.08 -19.76
C ALA A 54 -21.90 -5.54 -18.51
N LEU A 55 -20.72 -6.14 -18.70
CA LEU A 55 -19.79 -6.43 -17.62
C LEU A 55 -18.71 -5.35 -17.62
N LYS A 56 -18.66 -4.54 -16.58
CA LYS A 56 -17.63 -3.52 -16.38
C LYS A 56 -16.56 -4.09 -15.47
N ARG A 57 -15.30 -4.05 -15.89
CA ARG A 57 -14.17 -4.52 -15.09
C ARG A 57 -13.06 -3.48 -15.05
N LEU A 58 -12.40 -3.35 -13.91
CA LEU A 58 -11.15 -2.62 -13.76
C LEU A 58 -9.99 -3.60 -13.80
N CYS A 59 -8.90 -3.27 -14.49
CA CYS A 59 -7.70 -4.09 -14.54
C CYS A 59 -6.47 -3.22 -14.75
N VAL A 60 -5.29 -3.74 -14.37
CA VAL A 60 -4.04 -3.00 -14.53
C VAL A 60 -3.50 -3.22 -15.94
N SER A 61 -3.45 -2.16 -16.75
CA SER A 61 -2.86 -2.23 -18.10
C SER A 61 -1.33 -2.31 -18.04
N ARG A 62 -0.69 -1.43 -17.26
CA ARG A 62 0.77 -1.36 -17.10
C ARG A 62 1.17 -1.22 -15.64
N LEU A 63 2.09 -2.07 -15.20
CA LEU A 63 2.62 -2.06 -13.84
C LEU A 63 3.73 -1.00 -13.67
N PRO A 64 3.73 -0.24 -12.55
CA PRO A 64 4.78 0.72 -12.24
C PRO A 64 6.02 0.02 -11.63
N ALA A 65 7.15 0.73 -11.56
CA ALA A 65 8.32 0.24 -10.83
C ALA A 65 8.11 0.22 -9.30
N VAL A 66 7.29 1.15 -8.80
CA VAL A 66 6.85 1.22 -7.40
C VAL A 66 5.33 1.20 -7.39
N LEU A 67 4.75 0.17 -6.78
CA LEU A 67 3.32 -0.01 -6.61
C LEU A 67 2.92 0.47 -5.21
N ILE A 68 1.90 1.33 -5.15
CA ILE A 68 1.36 1.85 -3.90
C ILE A 68 -0.06 1.32 -3.74
N LEU A 69 -0.29 0.54 -2.68
CA LEU A 69 -1.61 0.04 -2.32
C LEU A 69 -2.14 0.84 -1.14
N HIS A 70 -3.28 1.49 -1.31
CA HIS A 70 -3.95 2.25 -0.26
C HIS A 70 -5.04 1.39 0.38
N LEU A 71 -4.88 1.06 1.65
CA LEU A 71 -5.83 0.25 2.41
C LEU A 71 -6.94 1.16 2.93
N LYS A 72 -8.15 1.01 2.37
CA LYS A 72 -9.33 1.81 2.74
C LYS A 72 -9.83 1.44 4.13
N ARG A 73 -9.16 1.97 5.16
CA ARG A 73 -9.47 1.73 6.57
C ARG A 73 -10.31 2.81 7.23
N PHE A 74 -10.78 3.79 6.47
CA PHE A 74 -11.66 4.84 6.99
C PHE A 74 -12.95 4.82 6.19
N GLU A 75 -14.04 4.54 6.87
CA GLU A 75 -15.38 4.52 6.29
C GLU A 75 -16.31 5.45 7.08
N PHE A 76 -17.42 5.81 6.46
CA PHE A 76 -18.50 6.53 7.14
C PHE A 76 -19.57 5.52 7.51
N ASP A 77 -19.75 5.30 8.82
CA ASP A 77 -20.85 4.51 9.35
C ASP A 77 -22.11 5.37 9.31
N PHE A 78 -23.04 5.00 8.42
CA PHE A 78 -24.29 5.72 8.22
C PHE A 78 -25.30 5.50 9.36
N ASP A 79 -25.23 4.36 10.06
CA ASP A 79 -26.13 4.08 11.17
C ASP A 79 -25.74 4.92 12.39
N ALA A 80 -24.44 4.99 12.68
CA ALA A 80 -23.90 5.79 13.78
C ALA A 80 -23.61 7.26 13.39
N MET A 81 -23.77 7.62 12.11
CA MET A 81 -23.49 8.94 11.54
C MET A 81 -22.09 9.48 11.89
N LYS A 82 -21.07 8.63 11.83
CA LYS A 82 -19.69 8.99 12.19
C LYS A 82 -18.65 8.31 11.30
N LYS A 83 -17.47 8.90 11.21
CA LYS A 83 -16.31 8.21 10.61
C LYS A 83 -15.80 7.15 11.56
N VAL A 84 -15.52 5.97 11.03
CA VAL A 84 -14.95 4.86 11.80
C VAL A 84 -13.71 4.32 11.11
N LYS A 85 -12.78 3.84 11.94
CA LYS A 85 -11.57 3.16 11.46
C LYS A 85 -11.84 1.66 11.43
N VAL A 86 -11.62 1.05 10.27
CA VAL A 86 -11.68 -0.40 10.07
C VAL A 86 -10.38 -1.02 10.59
N ASN A 87 -10.49 -1.67 11.75
CA ASN A 87 -9.38 -2.35 12.42
C ASN A 87 -9.31 -3.85 12.09
N ASP A 88 -10.12 -4.34 11.15
CA ASP A 88 -10.06 -5.74 10.67
C ASP A 88 -8.63 -6.16 10.33
N SER A 89 -8.29 -7.40 10.67
CA SER A 89 -7.01 -7.98 10.30
C SER A 89 -6.93 -8.15 8.79
N CYS A 90 -5.90 -7.60 8.16
CA CYS A 90 -5.68 -7.71 6.73
C CYS A 90 -4.22 -8.08 6.47
N GLU A 91 -4.02 -9.30 6.00
CA GLU A 91 -2.71 -9.86 5.71
C GLU A 91 -2.18 -9.36 4.36
N PHE A 92 -0.87 -9.19 4.28
CA PHE A 92 -0.20 -8.86 3.02
C PHE A 92 1.17 -9.55 2.93
N PRO A 93 1.51 -10.15 1.77
CA PRO A 93 2.72 -10.92 1.64
C PRO A 93 3.96 -10.04 1.49
N LEU A 94 5.14 -10.58 1.81
CA LEU A 94 6.41 -9.91 1.50
C LEU A 94 6.70 -9.87 -0.01
N THR A 95 6.19 -10.86 -0.75
CA THR A 95 6.29 -10.95 -2.21
C THR A 95 4.89 -10.99 -2.81
N LEU A 96 4.60 -10.10 -3.74
CA LEU A 96 3.29 -9.96 -4.37
C LEU A 96 3.41 -10.20 -5.87
N ASP A 97 2.60 -11.14 -6.37
CA ASP A 97 2.43 -11.35 -7.80
C ASP A 97 1.22 -10.55 -8.29
N MET A 98 1.47 -9.58 -9.17
CA MET A 98 0.44 -8.73 -9.75
C MET A 98 -0.09 -9.23 -11.09
N ASP A 99 0.47 -10.30 -11.65
CA ASP A 99 0.08 -10.82 -12.96
C ASP A 99 -1.42 -11.13 -13.05
N PRO A 100 -2.07 -11.80 -12.06
CA PRO A 100 -3.50 -12.10 -12.11
C PRO A 100 -4.41 -10.88 -12.21
N TYR A 101 -3.90 -9.70 -11.84
CA TYR A 101 -4.65 -8.45 -11.79
C TYR A 101 -4.38 -7.55 -13.00
N THR A 102 -3.49 -7.98 -13.91
CA THR A 102 -3.20 -7.27 -15.15
C THR A 102 -4.13 -7.69 -16.29
N LEU A 103 -4.33 -6.80 -17.27
CA LEU A 103 -5.12 -7.12 -18.46
C LEU A 103 -4.59 -8.39 -19.16
N GLY A 104 -3.27 -8.47 -19.35
CA GLY A 104 -2.64 -9.61 -20.00
C GLY A 104 -2.77 -10.92 -19.21
N GLY A 105 -2.56 -10.88 -17.89
CA GLY A 105 -2.70 -12.07 -17.04
C GLY A 105 -4.13 -12.58 -16.98
N ILE A 106 -5.12 -11.68 -16.86
CA ILE A 106 -6.55 -12.02 -16.91
C ILE A 106 -6.89 -12.72 -18.23
N GLU A 107 -6.52 -12.13 -19.37
CA GLU A 107 -6.82 -12.71 -20.69
C GLU A 107 -6.17 -14.10 -20.90
N ARG A 108 -4.96 -14.33 -20.38
CA ARG A 108 -4.31 -15.65 -20.42
C ARG A 108 -5.04 -16.68 -19.56
N ARG A 109 -5.42 -16.30 -18.33
CA ARG A 109 -6.14 -17.17 -17.39
C ARG A 109 -7.53 -17.54 -17.89
N GLU A 110 -8.28 -16.58 -18.42
CA GLU A 110 -9.60 -16.82 -19.03
C GLU A 110 -9.50 -17.74 -20.25
N ARG A 111 -8.47 -17.56 -21.10
CA ARG A 111 -8.22 -18.45 -22.25
C ARG A 111 -7.90 -19.88 -21.81
N ALA A 112 -7.07 -20.03 -20.78
CA ALA A 112 -6.74 -21.35 -20.22
C ALA A 112 -7.98 -22.03 -19.62
N ALA A 113 -8.77 -21.30 -18.83
CA ALA A 113 -10.03 -21.79 -18.26
C ALA A 113 -11.03 -22.22 -19.34
N ALA A 114 -11.22 -21.40 -20.39
CA ALA A 114 -12.11 -21.72 -21.49
C ALA A 114 -11.62 -22.96 -22.29
N ALA A 115 -10.31 -23.10 -22.49
CA ALA A 115 -9.73 -24.26 -23.17
C ALA A 115 -9.91 -25.54 -22.33
N ALA A 116 -9.74 -25.48 -21.01
CA ALA A 116 -9.96 -26.59 -20.10
C ALA A 116 -11.43 -27.01 -20.03
N ALA A 117 -12.35 -26.05 -19.95
CA ALA A 117 -13.80 -26.31 -19.97
C ALA A 117 -14.22 -27.05 -21.24
N ARG A 118 -13.69 -26.65 -22.42
CA ARG A 118 -13.92 -27.35 -23.70
C ARG A 118 -13.38 -28.79 -23.72
N ARG A 119 -12.38 -29.09 -22.89
CA ARG A 119 -11.76 -30.42 -22.75
C ARG A 119 -12.38 -31.24 -21.61
N GLY A 120 -13.40 -30.74 -20.92
CA GLY A 120 -13.99 -31.38 -19.74
C GLY A 120 -13.05 -31.44 -18.53
N GLN A 121 -12.05 -30.55 -18.47
CA GLN A 121 -11.11 -30.42 -17.36
C GLN A 121 -11.56 -29.30 -16.43
N ASP A 122 -11.04 -29.29 -15.19
CA ASP A 122 -11.34 -28.26 -14.20
C ASP A 122 -10.80 -26.88 -14.65
N PRO A 123 -11.68 -25.90 -14.95
CA PRO A 123 -11.27 -24.59 -15.43
C PRO A 123 -10.56 -23.76 -14.36
N ALA A 124 -10.89 -23.94 -13.07
CA ALA A 124 -10.24 -23.23 -11.97
C ALA A 124 -8.80 -23.71 -11.82
N LYS A 125 -8.58 -25.02 -11.92
CA LYS A 125 -7.23 -25.60 -11.88
C LYS A 125 -6.37 -25.13 -13.06
N ALA A 126 -6.92 -25.09 -14.27
CA ALA A 126 -6.19 -24.61 -15.44
C ALA A 126 -5.85 -23.12 -15.38
N SER A 127 -6.78 -22.29 -14.87
CA SER A 127 -6.53 -20.87 -14.61
C SER A 127 -5.41 -20.66 -13.57
N ALA A 128 -5.40 -21.45 -12.50
CA ALA A 128 -4.39 -21.36 -11.45
C ALA A 128 -2.99 -21.82 -11.91
N GLN A 129 -2.91 -22.70 -12.90
CA GLN A 129 -1.65 -23.22 -13.46
C GLN A 129 -1.02 -22.32 -14.54
N VAL A 130 -1.66 -21.20 -14.89
CA VAL A 130 -1.04 -20.22 -15.79
C VAL A 130 0.18 -19.62 -15.10
N GLU A 131 1.35 -19.79 -15.72
CA GLU A 131 2.60 -19.18 -15.26
C GLU A 131 2.50 -17.66 -15.28
N SER A 132 2.92 -17.05 -14.19
CA SER A 132 2.94 -15.60 -14.01
C SER A 132 4.11 -14.96 -14.76
N ASP A 133 3.92 -13.74 -15.24
CA ASP A 133 4.99 -12.94 -15.82
C ASP A 133 6.02 -12.55 -14.74
N PRO A 134 7.32 -12.86 -14.91
CA PRO A 134 8.37 -12.47 -13.97
C PRO A 134 8.44 -10.96 -13.72
N GLU A 135 8.06 -10.12 -14.71
CA GLU A 135 8.02 -8.66 -14.59
C GLU A 135 6.82 -8.17 -13.76
N SER A 136 5.93 -9.07 -13.34
CA SER A 136 4.79 -8.76 -12.47
C SER A 136 5.04 -9.06 -10.99
N LEU A 137 6.26 -9.48 -10.63
CA LEU A 137 6.64 -9.76 -9.24
C LEU A 137 7.11 -8.51 -8.51
N PHE A 138 6.65 -8.35 -7.28
CA PHE A 138 6.99 -7.23 -6.41
C PHE A 138 7.44 -7.70 -5.03
N GLU A 139 8.33 -6.94 -4.41
CA GLU A 139 8.77 -7.10 -3.02
C GLU A 139 8.28 -5.94 -2.17
N LEU A 140 7.80 -6.23 -0.96
CA LEU A 140 7.39 -5.23 0.00
C LEU A 140 8.62 -4.41 0.42
N ALA A 141 8.57 -3.11 0.16
CA ALA A 141 9.66 -2.18 0.42
C ALA A 141 9.35 -1.23 1.60
N GLY A 142 8.07 -1.06 1.94
CA GLY A 142 7.67 -0.27 3.09
C GLY A 142 6.20 -0.39 3.45
N VAL A 143 5.90 -0.13 4.71
CA VAL A 143 4.57 -0.11 5.30
C VAL A 143 4.39 1.20 6.04
N LEU A 144 3.42 2.02 5.64
CA LEU A 144 2.99 3.18 6.41
C LEU A 144 1.89 2.73 7.37
N VAL A 145 2.10 2.92 8.66
CA VAL A 145 1.19 2.50 9.72
C VAL A 145 0.50 3.71 10.31
N HIS A 146 -0.80 3.57 10.57
CA HIS A 146 -1.59 4.54 11.29
C HIS A 146 -2.04 3.95 12.63
N THR A 147 -1.72 4.63 13.73
CA THR A 147 -2.26 4.31 15.06
C THR A 147 -3.24 5.38 15.52
N GLY A 148 -4.40 4.99 16.03
CA GLY A 148 -5.44 5.92 16.48
C GLY A 148 -6.82 5.64 15.89
N THR A 149 -7.67 6.67 15.90
CA THR A 149 -9.08 6.65 15.50
C THR A 149 -9.29 7.20 14.08
N ALA A 150 -10.54 7.36 13.65
CA ALA A 150 -10.82 7.97 12.34
C ALA A 150 -10.48 9.47 12.28
N ASP A 151 -10.49 10.16 13.42
CA ASP A 151 -10.37 11.62 13.49
C ASP A 151 -9.01 12.08 14.01
N SER A 152 -8.26 11.20 14.68
CA SER A 152 -6.95 11.53 15.25
C SER A 152 -6.06 10.30 15.34
N GLY A 153 -4.75 10.50 15.20
CA GLY A 153 -3.79 9.44 15.32
C GLY A 153 -2.36 9.89 15.03
N HIS A 154 -1.48 8.91 14.88
CA HIS A 154 -0.06 9.06 14.61
C HIS A 154 0.37 8.16 13.47
N TYR A 155 1.31 8.63 12.66
CA TYR A 155 1.84 7.90 11.52
C TYR A 155 3.32 7.61 11.72
N TYR A 156 3.69 6.37 11.41
CA TYR A 156 5.08 5.91 11.41
C TYR A 156 5.23 4.85 10.33
N SER A 157 6.46 4.43 10.02
CA SER A 157 6.69 3.50 8.92
C SER A 157 7.70 2.42 9.24
N TYR A 158 7.49 1.25 8.66
CA TYR A 158 8.49 0.20 8.55
C TYR A 158 9.04 0.19 7.13
N ILE A 159 10.36 0.26 6.96
CA ILE A 159 10.97 0.28 5.63
C ILE A 159 12.04 -0.80 5.51
N ALA A 160 12.14 -1.38 4.32
CA ALA A 160 13.27 -2.23 3.98
C ALA A 160 14.52 -1.35 3.79
N ASP A 161 15.58 -1.65 4.55
CA ASP A 161 16.87 -0.98 4.43
C ASP A 161 17.47 -1.27 3.04
N ARG A 162 17.94 -0.19 2.41
CA ARG A 162 18.44 -0.19 1.03
C ARG A 162 19.93 0.04 0.95
N SER A 163 20.62 0.20 2.08
CA SER A 163 22.01 0.66 2.17
C SER A 163 23.08 -0.39 1.79
N GLY A 164 22.70 -1.50 1.14
CA GLY A 164 23.64 -2.47 0.56
C GLY A 164 24.30 -3.44 1.56
N GLY A 165 23.89 -3.41 2.83
CA GLY A 165 24.29 -4.38 3.86
C GLY A 165 23.39 -5.62 3.93
N VAL A 166 23.52 -6.39 5.03
CA VAL A 166 22.61 -7.51 5.36
C VAL A 166 21.19 -6.96 5.40
N GLY A 167 20.33 -7.42 4.47
CA GLY A 167 18.96 -6.97 4.35
C GLY A 167 18.27 -6.92 5.71
N GLY A 168 17.79 -5.75 6.09
CA GLY A 168 17.16 -5.50 7.39
C GLY A 168 16.00 -4.54 7.22
N TRP A 169 15.14 -4.46 8.22
CA TRP A 169 14.06 -3.48 8.25
C TRP A 169 14.32 -2.43 9.32
N LEU A 170 13.79 -1.23 9.10
CA LEU A 170 13.86 -0.12 10.04
C LEU A 170 12.45 0.31 10.41
N SER A 171 12.24 0.59 11.69
CA SER A 171 11.10 1.35 12.19
C SER A 171 11.49 2.83 12.22
N LEU A 172 10.74 3.66 11.49
CA LEU A 172 10.89 5.11 11.45
C LEU A 172 9.69 5.75 12.13
N ASN A 173 9.89 6.23 13.35
CA ASN A 173 8.87 6.89 14.16
C ASN A 173 9.40 8.25 14.62
N ASP A 174 9.08 9.30 13.86
CA ASP A 174 9.56 10.66 14.06
C ASP A 174 11.11 10.74 14.17
N ALA A 175 11.61 11.13 15.35
CA ALA A 175 13.04 11.23 15.63
C ALA A 175 13.69 9.88 15.99
N CYS A 176 12.88 8.83 16.21
CA CYS A 176 13.34 7.51 16.62
C CYS A 176 13.46 6.59 15.41
N VAL A 177 14.66 6.06 15.19
CA VAL A 177 14.97 5.09 14.13
C VAL A 177 15.56 3.85 14.77
N GLU A 178 14.88 2.72 14.60
CA GLU A 178 15.24 1.45 15.23
C GLU A 178 15.25 0.32 14.21
N ARG A 179 16.00 -0.76 14.51
CA ARG A 179 15.93 -1.98 13.69
C ARG A 179 14.60 -2.68 13.93
N PHE A 180 14.08 -3.27 12.88
CA PHE A 180 12.84 -4.02 12.89
C PHE A 180 13.06 -5.39 12.24
N ASP A 181 12.46 -6.44 12.81
CA ASP A 181 12.42 -7.76 12.20
C ASP A 181 11.16 -7.86 11.34
N PRO A 182 11.25 -8.15 10.03
CA PRO A 182 10.07 -8.34 9.19
C PRO A 182 9.15 -9.47 9.68
N GLY A 183 9.64 -10.42 10.48
CA GLY A 183 8.80 -11.40 11.18
C GLY A 183 7.74 -10.78 12.11
N GLY A 184 7.95 -9.54 12.55
CA GLY A 184 7.00 -8.77 13.36
C GLY A 184 5.89 -8.06 12.59
N ILE A 185 5.93 -8.03 11.25
CA ILE A 185 4.91 -7.35 10.41
C ILE A 185 3.48 -7.80 10.73
N PRO A 186 3.18 -9.11 10.87
CA PRO A 186 1.81 -9.55 11.15
C PRO A 186 1.25 -8.93 12.43
N GLN A 187 2.06 -8.89 13.49
CA GLN A 187 1.65 -8.31 14.76
C GLN A 187 1.55 -6.78 14.69
N ALA A 188 2.53 -6.14 14.05
CA ALA A 188 2.66 -4.69 14.05
C ALA A 188 1.77 -3.97 13.01
N CYS A 189 1.31 -4.67 11.97
CA CYS A 189 0.75 -4.01 10.79
C CYS A 189 -0.60 -4.56 10.31
N TYR A 190 -0.98 -5.80 10.61
CA TYR A 190 -2.22 -6.36 10.02
C TYR A 190 -3.49 -5.76 10.62
N GLY A 191 -3.42 -5.22 11.85
CA GLY A 191 -4.58 -4.89 12.65
C GLY A 191 -5.13 -6.13 13.35
N GLY A 192 -6.45 -6.23 13.48
CA GLY A 192 -7.14 -7.31 14.15
C GLY A 192 -7.50 -7.00 15.60
N VAL A 193 -7.65 -8.04 16.40
CA VAL A 193 -8.02 -7.97 17.82
C VAL A 193 -6.95 -8.63 18.68
N ASP A 194 -6.71 -8.07 19.86
CA ASP A 194 -5.95 -8.72 20.92
C ASP A 194 -6.92 -9.36 21.92
N LEU A 195 -6.54 -10.55 22.40
CA LEU A 195 -7.27 -11.26 23.45
C LEU A 195 -6.73 -10.81 24.81
N VAL A 196 -7.59 -10.14 25.57
CA VAL A 196 -7.26 -9.66 26.92
C VAL A 196 -7.92 -10.59 27.94
N PRO A 197 -7.17 -11.12 28.93
CA PRO A 197 -7.75 -11.96 29.97
C PRO A 197 -8.91 -11.25 30.67
N SER A 198 -10.05 -11.92 30.79
CA SER A 198 -11.19 -11.44 31.57
C SER A 198 -10.79 -11.31 33.04
N ALA A 199 -11.36 -10.32 33.73
CA ALA A 199 -11.20 -10.13 35.17
C ALA A 199 -11.67 -11.36 35.98
N ASP A 200 -12.64 -12.11 35.45
CA ASP A 200 -13.07 -13.40 35.97
C ASP A 200 -12.64 -14.52 35.01
N PRO A 201 -11.75 -15.44 35.45
CA PRO A 201 -11.18 -16.50 34.61
C PRO A 201 -12.20 -17.57 34.17
N THR A 202 -13.44 -17.53 34.66
CA THR A 202 -14.53 -18.40 34.16
C THR A 202 -15.12 -17.90 32.83
N PHE A 203 -14.88 -16.64 32.47
CA PHE A 203 -15.34 -16.06 31.21
C PHE A 203 -14.26 -16.11 30.13
N PRO A 204 -14.65 -16.18 28.84
CA PRO A 204 -13.71 -16.08 27.74
C PRO A 204 -12.98 -14.72 27.77
N PRO A 205 -11.76 -14.64 27.22
CA PRO A 205 -11.02 -13.39 27.12
C PRO A 205 -11.76 -12.36 26.26
N ASP A 206 -11.67 -11.10 26.66
CA ASP A 206 -12.22 -9.96 25.93
C ASP A 206 -11.44 -9.72 24.64
N GLN A 207 -12.12 -9.31 23.58
CA GLN A 207 -11.50 -8.95 22.30
C GLN A 207 -11.40 -7.43 22.19
N VAL A 208 -10.17 -6.92 22.13
CA VAL A 208 -9.91 -5.48 21.98
C VAL A 208 -9.28 -5.23 20.63
N ALA A 209 -9.89 -4.38 19.81
CA ALA A 209 -9.36 -4.03 18.50
C ALA A 209 -7.99 -3.34 18.62
N ARG A 210 -7.02 -3.77 17.81
CA ARG A 210 -5.74 -3.09 17.68
C ARG A 210 -5.97 -1.70 17.12
N GLN A 211 -5.34 -0.71 17.74
CA GLN A 211 -5.45 0.68 17.29
C GLN A 211 -4.46 1.02 16.18
N HIS A 212 -3.50 0.15 15.89
CA HIS A 212 -2.49 0.32 14.84
C HIS A 212 -2.69 -0.70 13.71
N SER A 213 -2.58 -0.22 12.48
CA SER A 213 -2.68 -1.06 11.29
C SER A 213 -2.07 -0.35 10.08
N ALA A 214 -1.64 -1.13 9.10
CA ALA A 214 -1.12 -0.63 7.84
C ALA A 214 -2.18 0.20 7.12
N TYR A 215 -1.77 1.37 6.66
CA TYR A 215 -2.58 2.32 5.91
C TYR A 215 -2.19 2.35 4.43
N MET A 216 -0.89 2.33 4.14
CA MET A 216 -0.37 2.19 2.78
C MET A 216 0.75 1.15 2.72
N LEU A 217 0.78 0.39 1.63
CA LEU A 217 1.83 -0.57 1.33
C LEU A 217 2.59 -0.12 0.09
N PHE A 218 3.92 -0.19 0.18
CA PHE A 218 4.83 0.17 -0.89
C PHE A 218 5.55 -1.08 -1.34
N TYR A 219 5.36 -1.43 -2.61
CA TYR A 219 5.95 -2.59 -3.26
C TYR A 219 6.88 -2.12 -4.37
N GLU A 220 8.07 -2.69 -4.46
CA GLU A 220 9.03 -2.44 -5.54
C GLU A 220 9.07 -3.64 -6.47
N ARG A 221 9.02 -3.40 -7.78
CA ARG A 221 9.11 -4.47 -8.77
C ARG A 221 10.47 -5.17 -8.66
N VAL A 222 10.46 -6.50 -8.63
CA VAL A 222 11.67 -7.32 -8.60
C VAL A 222 12.54 -6.96 -9.82
N GLY A 223 13.84 -6.79 -9.61
CA GLY A 223 14.77 -6.41 -10.69
C GLY A 223 14.77 -4.92 -11.08
N ALA A 224 13.77 -4.12 -10.70
CA ALA A 224 13.76 -2.67 -10.96
C ALA A 224 14.93 -1.93 -10.30
N ARG A 225 15.48 -2.49 -9.22
CA ARG A 225 16.66 -1.98 -8.51
C ARG A 225 17.95 -2.11 -9.33
N SER A 226 18.15 -3.24 -10.01
CA SER A 226 19.31 -3.47 -10.88
C SER A 226 19.29 -2.55 -12.10
N ALA A 227 18.10 -2.11 -12.52
CA ALA A 227 17.91 -1.16 -13.61
C ALA A 227 18.14 0.30 -13.20
N ARG A 228 18.22 0.61 -11.90
CA ARG A 228 18.50 1.98 -11.44
C ARG A 228 19.99 2.26 -11.64
N PRO A 229 20.37 3.33 -12.35
CA PRO A 229 21.78 3.65 -12.54
C PRO A 229 22.44 3.83 -11.16
N PRO A 230 23.67 3.30 -10.96
CA PRO A 230 24.40 3.51 -9.73
C PRO A 230 24.49 5.03 -9.47
N PRO A 231 24.40 5.46 -8.20
CA PRO A 231 24.63 6.86 -7.89
C PRO A 231 25.97 7.28 -8.50
N PRO A 232 26.06 8.46 -9.14
CA PRO A 232 27.29 8.89 -9.79
C PRO A 232 28.46 8.79 -8.80
N PRO A 233 29.65 8.32 -9.25
CA PRO A 233 30.82 8.20 -8.39
C PRO A 233 31.13 9.59 -7.82
N GLY A 234 31.01 9.71 -6.49
CA GLY A 234 31.03 11.00 -5.77
C GLY A 234 29.82 11.22 -4.84
N GLY A 235 28.82 10.32 -4.91
CA GLY A 235 27.53 10.50 -4.26
C GLY A 235 26.77 11.61 -4.97
N GLY A 236 25.44 11.52 -5.06
CA GLY A 236 24.63 12.65 -5.52
C GLY A 236 24.81 13.81 -4.54
N ARG A 237 25.86 14.62 -4.70
CA ARG A 237 26.07 15.81 -3.89
C ARG A 237 24.92 16.74 -4.23
N VAL A 238 24.14 17.05 -3.20
CA VAL A 238 23.21 18.18 -3.21
C VAL A 238 23.90 19.34 -3.93
N PRO A 239 23.27 19.95 -4.96
CA PRO A 239 23.90 21.01 -5.73
C PRO A 239 24.50 22.06 -4.80
N ARG A 240 25.70 22.54 -5.13
CA ARG A 240 26.48 23.41 -4.24
C ARG A 240 25.66 24.63 -3.78
N GLU A 241 24.91 25.23 -4.69
CA GLU A 241 24.02 26.37 -4.41
C GLU A 241 22.97 26.04 -3.34
N VAL A 242 22.36 24.85 -3.40
CA VAL A 242 21.39 24.39 -2.40
C VAL A 242 22.07 24.17 -1.06
N MET A 243 23.27 23.58 -1.07
CA MET A 243 24.05 23.33 0.15
C MET A 243 24.45 24.64 0.84
N GLU A 244 24.96 25.61 0.07
CA GLU A 244 25.34 26.94 0.56
C GLU A 244 24.13 27.69 1.12
N LYS A 245 22.98 27.62 0.44
CA LYS A 245 21.73 28.23 0.92
C LYS A 245 21.29 27.63 2.25
N VAL A 246 21.25 26.30 2.37
CA VAL A 246 20.88 25.61 3.62
C VAL A 246 21.84 25.98 4.75
N GLN A 247 23.15 26.06 4.47
CA GLN A 247 24.13 26.46 5.46
C GLN A 247 23.93 27.91 5.93
N ALA A 248 23.64 28.83 5.01
CA ALA A 248 23.37 30.23 5.33
C ALA A 248 22.10 30.38 6.18
N GLU A 249 21.02 29.67 5.82
CA GLU A 249 19.76 29.66 6.59
C GLU A 249 19.95 29.07 7.99
N ASN A 250 20.65 27.95 8.11
CA ASN A 250 20.98 27.35 9.42
C ASN A 250 21.83 28.30 10.28
N ALA A 251 22.81 28.97 9.68
CA ALA A 251 23.65 29.94 10.39
C ALA A 251 22.83 31.16 10.85
N ALA A 252 21.91 31.65 10.03
CA ALA A 252 21.01 32.75 10.40
C ALA A 252 20.06 32.34 11.55
N PHE A 253 19.46 31.15 11.47
CA PHE A 253 18.62 30.61 12.54
C PHE A 253 19.38 30.48 13.87
N LEU A 254 20.60 29.93 13.83
CA LEU A 254 21.43 29.81 15.04
C LEU A 254 21.80 31.17 15.62
N LYS A 255 22.09 32.17 14.78
CA LYS A 255 22.35 33.54 15.23
C LYS A 255 21.12 34.14 15.90
N ASP A 256 19.95 34.04 15.29
CA ASP A 256 18.69 34.55 15.86
C ASP A 256 18.37 33.90 17.23
N LYS A 257 18.49 32.58 17.31
CA LYS A 257 18.27 31.84 18.57
C LYS A 257 19.26 32.16 19.67
N ARG A 258 20.50 32.55 19.32
CA ARG A 258 21.56 32.87 20.28
C ARG A 258 21.72 34.37 20.55
N LEU A 259 21.05 35.24 19.77
CA LEU A 259 21.17 36.70 19.90
C LEU A 259 20.72 37.20 21.28
N PHE A 260 19.78 36.49 21.89
CA PHE A 260 19.23 36.79 23.21
C PHE A 260 19.65 35.77 24.27
N ASP A 261 20.69 34.97 24.02
CA ASP A 261 21.19 34.04 25.02
C ASP A 261 21.81 34.81 26.20
N PRO A 262 21.26 34.72 27.43
CA PRO A 262 21.77 35.46 28.59
C PRO A 262 23.24 35.11 28.92
N HIS A 263 23.70 33.91 28.55
CA HIS A 263 25.09 33.51 28.71
C HIS A 263 26.01 34.24 27.74
N TYR A 264 25.53 34.63 26.56
CA TYR A 264 26.31 35.45 25.61
C TYR A 264 26.55 36.86 26.15
N PHE A 265 25.54 37.50 26.73
CA PHE A 265 25.71 38.80 27.40
C PHE A 265 26.62 38.69 28.63
N SER A 266 26.47 37.63 29.42
CA SER A 266 27.33 37.37 30.58
C SER A 266 28.79 37.10 30.19
N PHE A 267 29.02 36.49 29.02
CA PHE A 267 30.35 36.29 28.44
C PHE A 267 30.96 37.62 27.97
N LEU A 268 30.21 38.45 27.25
CA LEU A 268 30.67 39.77 26.80
C LEU A 268 30.97 40.73 27.97
N LEU A 269 30.24 40.64 29.08
CA LEU A 269 30.46 41.47 30.28
C LEU A 269 31.65 41.02 31.14
N ARG A 270 32.24 39.85 30.86
CA ARG A 270 33.44 39.32 31.57
C ARG A 270 34.74 39.50 30.77
N LEU A 271 34.66 40.07 29.57
CA LEU A 271 35.80 40.56 28.78
C LEU A 271 36.10 42.02 29.17
#